data_AF-A0A1D6I367-F1
#
_entry.id   AF-A0A1D6I367-F1
#
_cell.length_a   1.000
_cell.length_b   1.000
_cell.length_c   1.000
_cell.angle_alpha   90.00
_cell.angle_beta   90.00
_cell.angle_gamma   90.00
#
_symmetry.space_group_name_H-M   'P 1'
#
loop_
_entity.id
_entity.type
_entity.pdbx_description
1 polymer ?
#
loop_
_entity_poly.entity_id
_entity_poly.type
_entity_poly.pdbx_seq_one_letter_code
_entity_poly.pdbx_strand_id
1 'polypeptide(L)'
;MPVFISCSCTYSFIQEAGWDEDLVNKSYPWVEDKIVQWPKIAPWQAALRDGLLQAGVAPFNGYTYDHVSGTKVGGTIFDETGYRHTAADLLAAGDASNLKVLLHASVHKIVFGSRQGNGRLKARAIGVEFTDEDGRHHQAFLNSNRDSEVIVSAGAIGTPQLLLLSGIGPKNDLKNHNIPVVLHNRYVGKGMADNPMNSIFIPTRSPPRQSLIETVGITEEGVFIEASSGFGQSSESVHCHHGIMSAEVCHRYSLQFHIAHTYFFLQASFCTLMLCVQRVEE
;
A
#
# COMPACT_ATOMS: atom_id res chain seq x y z
N MET A 1 0.37 0.38 14.24
CA MET A 1 0.06 1.45 13.27
C MET A 1 -1.38 1.30 12.78
N PRO A 2 -2.20 2.36 12.84
CA PRO A 2 -3.64 2.29 12.53
C PRO A 2 -3.85 2.12 11.02
N VAL A 3 -4.71 1.19 10.61
CA VAL A 3 -5.04 1.01 9.19
C VAL A 3 -6.53 1.28 9.05
N PHE A 4 -6.85 2.43 8.49
CA PHE A 4 -8.19 2.84 8.12
C PHE A 4 -8.39 2.53 6.64
N ILE A 5 -9.37 1.68 6.31
CA ILE A 5 -9.62 1.34 4.91
C ILE A 5 -10.76 2.21 4.37
N SER A 6 -10.39 3.07 3.42
CA SER A 6 -11.31 3.52 2.36
C SER A 6 -10.98 2.71 1.11
N CYS A 7 -11.89 1.82 0.71
CA CYS A 7 -11.74 0.95 -0.45
C CYS A 7 -12.70 1.42 -1.54
N SER A 8 -12.31 2.45 -2.27
CA SER A 8 -12.97 2.79 -3.55
C SER A 8 -12.11 3.78 -4.32
N CYS A 9 -11.88 3.48 -5.58
CA CYS A 9 -11.48 4.49 -6.54
C CYS A 9 -12.73 5.21 -7.03
N THR A 10 -12.62 6.51 -7.29
CA THR A 10 -13.72 7.23 -7.95
C THR A 10 -13.91 6.69 -9.36
N TYR A 11 -15.15 6.68 -9.83
CA TYR A 11 -15.51 6.23 -11.18
C TYR A 11 -14.68 6.94 -12.27
N SER A 12 -14.48 8.25 -12.14
CA SER A 12 -13.67 9.04 -13.06
C SER A 12 -12.22 8.55 -13.12
N PHE A 13 -11.66 8.16 -11.97
CA PHE A 13 -10.30 7.66 -11.90
C PHE A 13 -10.15 6.30 -12.59
N ILE A 14 -11.11 5.39 -12.39
CA ILE A 14 -11.13 4.06 -13.05
C ILE A 14 -11.13 4.23 -14.58
N GLN A 15 -11.93 5.16 -15.10
CA GLN A 15 -11.98 5.47 -16.52
C GLN A 15 -10.66 6.09 -17.03
N GLU A 16 -10.10 7.07 -16.32
CA GLU A 16 -8.83 7.71 -16.70
C GLU A 16 -7.66 6.72 -16.70
N ALA A 17 -7.67 5.76 -15.77
CA ALA A 17 -6.67 4.69 -15.68
C ALA A 17 -6.87 3.60 -16.75
N GLY A 18 -8.01 3.58 -17.45
CA GLY A 18 -8.36 2.57 -18.44
C GLY A 18 -8.59 1.18 -17.84
N TRP A 19 -9.10 1.12 -16.61
CA TRP A 19 -9.32 -0.13 -15.89
C TRP A 19 -10.68 -0.74 -16.19
N ASP A 20 -10.77 -2.06 -16.05
CA ASP A 20 -12.04 -2.79 -16.12
C ASP A 20 -12.85 -2.54 -14.84
N GLU A 21 -13.89 -1.74 -14.97
CA GLU A 21 -14.77 -1.35 -13.86
C GLU A 21 -15.44 -2.54 -13.17
N ASP A 22 -15.94 -3.50 -13.95
CA ASP A 22 -16.61 -4.69 -13.40
C ASP A 22 -15.64 -5.52 -12.56
N LEU A 23 -14.38 -5.63 -13.01
CA LEU A 23 -13.34 -6.33 -12.28
C LEU A 23 -12.95 -5.58 -11.00
N VAL A 24 -12.82 -4.26 -11.05
CA VAL A 24 -12.54 -3.43 -9.86
C VAL A 24 -13.66 -3.59 -8.82
N ASN A 25 -14.92 -3.48 -9.25
CA ASN A 25 -16.09 -3.59 -8.39
C ASN A 25 -16.29 -5.01 -7.82
N LYS A 26 -15.72 -6.05 -8.44
CA LYS A 26 -15.67 -7.41 -7.88
C LYS A 26 -14.48 -7.62 -6.94
N SER A 27 -13.37 -6.92 -7.19
CA SER A 27 -12.13 -7.10 -6.43
C SER A 27 -12.22 -6.52 -5.02
N TYR A 28 -12.85 -5.35 -4.86
CA TYR A 28 -13.01 -4.71 -3.54
C TYR A 28 -13.81 -5.58 -2.56
N PRO A 29 -15.04 -6.03 -2.86
CA PRO A 29 -15.79 -6.92 -1.97
C PRO A 29 -15.06 -8.22 -1.66
N TRP A 30 -14.26 -8.75 -2.58
CA TRP A 30 -13.49 -9.97 -2.35
C TRP A 30 -12.43 -9.81 -1.26
N VAL A 31 -11.77 -8.65 -1.18
CA VAL A 31 -10.81 -8.30 -0.13
C VAL A 31 -11.55 -7.95 1.17
N GLU A 32 -12.59 -7.12 1.07
CA GLU A 32 -13.38 -6.66 2.21
C GLU A 32 -13.93 -7.83 3.03
N ASP A 33 -14.50 -8.83 2.35
CA ASP A 33 -15.01 -10.07 2.94
C ASP A 33 -13.98 -10.87 3.76
N LYS A 34 -12.68 -10.71 3.46
CA LYS A 34 -11.62 -11.54 4.06
C LYS A 34 -10.90 -10.89 5.21
N ILE A 35 -10.63 -9.59 5.09
CA ILE A 35 -9.69 -8.91 5.99
C ILE A 35 -10.21 -7.57 6.53
N VAL A 36 -11.43 -7.15 6.18
CA VAL A 36 -11.99 -5.86 6.60
C VAL A 36 -13.24 -6.06 7.44
N GLN A 37 -13.35 -5.28 8.52
CA GLN A 37 -14.48 -5.30 9.43
C GLN A 37 -14.94 -3.88 9.77
N TRP A 38 -16.13 -3.77 10.34
CA TRP A 38 -16.64 -2.51 10.87
C TRP A 38 -16.17 -2.29 12.32
N PRO A 39 -15.62 -1.12 12.66
CA PRO A 39 -15.13 -0.87 14.01
C PRO A 39 -16.28 -0.62 15.00
N LYS A 40 -16.05 -1.00 16.25
CA LYS A 40 -16.87 -0.56 17.39
C LYS A 40 -16.40 0.83 17.80
N ILE A 41 -17.18 1.86 17.47
CA ILE A 41 -16.79 3.27 17.63
C ILE A 41 -16.34 3.58 19.06
N ALA A 42 -15.09 3.99 19.23
CA ALA A 42 -14.57 4.43 20.50
C ALA A 42 -15.10 5.83 20.89
N PRO A 43 -15.17 6.17 22.19
CA PRO A 43 -15.67 7.48 22.63
C PRO A 43 -14.92 8.67 22.01
N TRP A 44 -13.60 8.54 21.78
CA TRP A 44 -12.80 9.55 21.10
C TRP A 44 -13.22 9.76 19.63
N GLN A 45 -13.52 8.67 18.93
CA GLN A 45 -13.95 8.69 17.53
C GLN A 45 -15.37 9.25 17.39
N ALA A 46 -16.26 8.93 18.33
CA ALA A 46 -17.58 9.56 18.41
C ALA A 46 -17.49 11.08 18.66
N ALA A 47 -16.60 11.50 19.57
CA ALA A 47 -16.36 12.92 19.83
C ALA A 47 -15.79 13.64 18.60
N LEU A 48 -14.87 12.99 17.86
CA LEU A 48 -14.36 13.50 16.58
C LEU A 48 -15.50 13.67 15.57
N ARG A 49 -16.34 12.64 15.38
CA ARG A 49 -17.51 12.70 14.47
C ARG A 49 -18.37 13.92 14.79
N ASP A 50 -18.74 14.08 16.05
CA ASP A 50 -19.64 15.16 16.46
C ASP A 50 -18.98 16.53 16.28
N GLY A 51 -17.68 16.64 16.56
CA GLY A 51 -16.88 17.85 16.32
C GLY A 51 -16.75 18.21 14.84
N LEU A 52 -16.51 17.23 13.97
CA LEU A 52 -16.46 17.42 12.51
C LEU A 52 -17.78 17.93 11.95
N LEU A 53 -18.89 17.35 12.40
CA LEU A 53 -20.23 17.81 12.01
C LEU A 53 -20.52 19.24 12.50
N GLN A 54 -20.13 19.57 13.73
CA GLN A 54 -20.23 20.94 14.25
C GLN A 54 -19.35 21.93 13.49
N ALA A 55 -18.19 21.49 13.01
CA ALA A 55 -17.27 22.28 12.19
C ALA A 55 -17.71 22.42 10.72
N GLY A 56 -18.83 21.79 10.33
CA GLY A 56 -19.38 21.89 8.97
C GLY A 56 -18.90 20.82 7.99
N VAL A 57 -18.14 19.81 8.44
CA VAL A 57 -17.74 18.65 7.60
C VAL A 57 -18.90 17.65 7.52
N ALA A 58 -19.99 18.09 6.91
CA ALA A 58 -21.26 17.38 6.77
C ALA A 58 -21.45 16.90 5.32
N PRO A 59 -22.34 15.92 5.05
CA PRO A 59 -23.22 15.21 5.97
C PRO A 59 -22.50 14.10 6.75
N PHE A 60 -23.20 13.46 7.70
CA PHE A 60 -22.75 12.17 8.24
C PHE A 60 -23.21 11.05 7.31
N ASN A 61 -22.27 10.37 6.66
CA ASN A 61 -22.52 9.30 5.69
C ASN A 61 -22.66 7.90 6.32
N GLY A 62 -22.64 7.80 7.66
CA GLY A 62 -22.72 6.51 8.34
C GLY A 62 -21.46 5.65 8.13
N TYR A 63 -21.65 4.34 8.05
CA TYR A 63 -20.60 3.36 7.78
C TYR A 63 -20.47 3.15 6.27
N THR A 64 -19.32 3.51 5.70
CA THR A 64 -19.05 3.28 4.28
C THR A 64 -17.56 3.14 4.00
N TYR A 65 -17.21 2.21 3.10
CA TYR A 65 -15.87 2.08 2.53
C TYR A 65 -15.60 3.15 1.46
N ASP A 66 -16.65 3.82 0.98
CA ASP A 66 -16.56 4.78 -0.09
C ASP A 66 -15.80 6.04 0.31
N HIS A 67 -15.00 6.56 -0.62
CA HIS A 67 -14.37 7.86 -0.48
C HIS A 67 -15.37 8.96 -0.86
N VAL A 68 -16.05 9.52 0.14
CA VAL A 68 -17.11 10.52 -0.04
C VAL A 68 -16.91 11.72 0.87
N SER A 69 -17.21 12.92 0.39
CA SER A 69 -17.17 14.15 1.18
C SER A 69 -18.19 14.10 2.34
N GLY A 70 -17.84 14.74 3.46
CA GLY A 70 -18.57 14.68 4.72
C GLY A 70 -17.86 13.83 5.77
N THR A 71 -18.56 13.52 6.86
CA THR A 71 -18.04 12.69 7.95
C THR A 71 -18.52 11.25 7.78
N LYS A 72 -17.65 10.27 7.97
CA LYS A 72 -17.99 8.85 7.87
C LYS A 72 -17.24 7.98 8.87
N VAL A 73 -17.70 6.74 9.03
CA VAL A 73 -16.97 5.66 9.69
C VAL A 73 -16.52 4.67 8.62
N GLY A 74 -15.23 4.36 8.58
CA GLY A 74 -14.65 3.43 7.59
C GLY A 74 -14.35 2.06 8.15
N GLY A 75 -13.74 1.23 7.30
CA GLY A 75 -13.35 -0.13 7.66
C GLY A 75 -12.06 -0.18 8.48
N THR A 76 -11.91 -1.25 9.24
CA THR A 76 -10.69 -1.59 9.97
C THR A 76 -10.23 -3.00 9.58
N ILE A 77 -8.93 -3.24 9.58
CA ILE A 77 -8.36 -4.60 9.47
C ILE A 77 -8.18 -5.29 10.82
N PHE A 78 -8.62 -4.65 11.90
CA PHE A 78 -8.62 -5.26 13.22
C PHE A 78 -9.97 -5.90 13.49
N ASP A 79 -9.93 -7.16 13.89
CA ASP A 79 -11.14 -7.88 14.26
C ASP A 79 -11.67 -7.48 15.65
N GLU A 80 -12.81 -8.04 16.04
CA GLU A 80 -13.41 -7.78 17.35
C GLU A 80 -12.54 -8.18 18.55
N THR A 81 -11.57 -9.06 18.35
CA THR A 81 -10.60 -9.50 19.38
C THR A 81 -9.37 -8.58 19.45
N GLY A 82 -9.22 -7.67 18.49
CA GLY A 82 -8.06 -6.82 18.33
C GLY A 82 -6.92 -7.46 17.54
N TYR A 83 -7.16 -8.62 16.91
CA TYR A 83 -6.21 -9.23 15.99
C TYR A 83 -6.19 -8.48 14.67
N ARG A 84 -5.00 -8.27 14.10
CA ARG A 84 -4.82 -7.55 12.84
C ARG A 84 -4.76 -8.54 11.68
N HIS A 85 -5.66 -8.37 10.72
CA HIS A 85 -5.59 -9.02 9.41
C HIS A 85 -4.69 -8.25 8.44
N THR A 86 -3.96 -8.94 7.58
CA THR A 86 -3.04 -8.29 6.62
C THR A 86 -3.22 -8.83 5.21
N ALA A 87 -2.55 -8.22 4.23
CA ALA A 87 -2.53 -8.74 2.86
C ALA A 87 -1.98 -10.18 2.77
N ALA A 88 -1.16 -10.62 3.73
CA ALA A 88 -0.67 -11.99 3.79
C ALA A 88 -1.81 -13.02 4.02
N ASP A 89 -2.89 -12.62 4.69
CA ASP A 89 -4.03 -13.50 4.96
C ASP A 89 -4.76 -13.86 3.64
N LEU A 90 -4.67 -12.99 2.63
CA LEU A 90 -5.24 -13.25 1.30
C LEU A 90 -4.52 -14.40 0.57
N LEU A 91 -3.30 -14.76 0.99
CA LEU A 91 -2.59 -15.93 0.44
C LEU A 91 -3.29 -17.24 0.77
N ALA A 92 -4.08 -17.28 1.84
CA ALA A 92 -4.88 -18.46 2.19
C ALA A 92 -5.97 -18.77 1.15
N ALA A 93 -6.35 -17.79 0.32
CA ALA A 93 -7.27 -18.01 -0.80
C ALA A 93 -6.57 -18.59 -2.05
N GLY A 94 -5.23 -18.62 -2.07
CA GLY A 94 -4.44 -19.20 -3.15
C GLY A 94 -4.38 -20.72 -3.07
N ASP A 95 -4.07 -21.35 -4.21
CA ASP A 95 -3.81 -22.79 -4.25
C ASP A 95 -2.41 -23.09 -3.69
N ALA A 96 -2.37 -23.66 -2.49
CA ALA A 96 -1.14 -24.01 -1.78
C ALA A 96 -0.23 -25.00 -2.53
N SER A 97 -0.77 -25.78 -3.48
CA SER A 97 0.05 -26.67 -4.32
C SER A 97 0.85 -25.92 -5.39
N ASN A 98 0.40 -24.71 -5.74
CA ASN A 98 0.95 -23.88 -6.82
C ASN A 98 1.57 -22.56 -6.33
N LEU A 99 1.42 -22.23 -5.05
CA LEU A 99 1.95 -21.02 -4.43
C LEU A 99 3.11 -21.36 -3.49
N LYS A 100 4.30 -20.87 -3.81
CA LYS A 100 5.47 -20.90 -2.93
C LYS A 100 5.80 -19.47 -2.50
N VAL A 101 5.92 -19.25 -1.19
CA VAL A 101 6.32 -17.94 -0.64
C VAL A 101 7.71 -18.07 -0.02
N LEU A 102 8.65 -17.29 -0.55
CA LEU A 102 10.01 -17.21 -0.03
C LEU A 102 10.13 -15.96 0.84
N LEU A 103 10.31 -16.16 2.14
CA LEU A 103 10.62 -15.09 3.08
C LEU A 103 12.13 -14.85 3.09
N HIS A 104 12.54 -13.66 3.53
CA HIS A 104 13.95 -13.26 3.62
C HIS A 104 14.74 -13.37 2.30
N ALA A 105 14.04 -13.31 1.17
CA ALA A 105 14.59 -13.31 -0.18
C ALA A 105 14.69 -11.87 -0.71
N SER A 106 15.89 -11.27 -0.62
CA SER A 106 16.13 -9.91 -1.11
C SER A 106 16.45 -9.92 -2.61
N VAL A 107 15.48 -9.52 -3.43
CA VAL A 107 15.63 -9.49 -4.89
C VAL A 107 16.40 -8.26 -5.31
N HIS A 108 17.51 -8.47 -6.03
CA HIS A 108 18.40 -7.37 -6.43
C HIS A 108 18.43 -7.12 -7.94
N LYS A 109 17.97 -8.07 -8.77
CA LYS A 109 18.01 -7.93 -10.23
C LYS A 109 16.98 -8.79 -10.95
N ILE A 110 16.39 -8.24 -12.03
CA ILE A 110 15.58 -8.98 -13.00
C ILE A 110 16.49 -9.46 -14.13
N VAL A 111 16.38 -10.73 -14.48
CA VAL A 111 17.16 -11.36 -15.55
C VAL A 111 16.38 -11.28 -16.86
N PHE A 112 17.04 -10.83 -17.93
CA PHE A 112 16.45 -10.70 -19.25
C PHE A 112 17.05 -11.68 -20.26
N GLY A 113 16.20 -12.43 -20.93
CA GLY A 113 16.52 -13.19 -22.12
C GLY A 113 16.26 -12.36 -23.38
N SER A 114 16.81 -12.83 -24.50
CA SER A 114 16.63 -12.19 -25.79
C SER A 114 15.59 -12.92 -26.64
N ARG A 115 14.62 -12.20 -27.20
CA ARG A 115 13.63 -12.76 -28.13
C ARG A 115 13.73 -12.10 -29.49
N GLN A 116 13.80 -12.90 -30.55
CA GLN A 116 13.65 -12.41 -31.91
C GLN A 116 12.17 -12.12 -32.19
N GLY A 117 11.85 -10.87 -32.53
CA GLY A 117 10.54 -10.49 -33.06
C GLY A 117 10.72 -9.38 -34.10
N ASN A 118 10.22 -9.60 -35.31
CA ASN A 118 10.13 -8.58 -36.39
C ASN A 118 11.43 -7.80 -36.67
N GLY A 119 12.59 -8.47 -36.65
CA GLY A 119 13.89 -7.85 -36.94
C GLY A 119 14.50 -7.01 -35.80
N ARG A 120 13.91 -6.99 -34.60
CA ARG A 120 14.49 -6.37 -33.39
C ARG A 120 14.54 -7.37 -32.24
N LEU A 121 15.69 -7.44 -31.55
CA LEU A 121 15.81 -8.20 -30.30
C LEU A 121 15.03 -7.45 -29.21
N LYS A 122 13.95 -8.04 -28.70
CA LYS A 122 13.19 -7.48 -27.59
C LYS A 122 13.56 -8.25 -26.32
N ALA A 123 13.98 -7.53 -25.28
CA ALA A 123 14.26 -8.12 -23.98
C ALA A 123 12.97 -8.69 -23.38
N ARG A 124 13.03 -9.92 -22.88
CA ARG A 124 11.96 -10.58 -22.10
C ARG A 124 12.50 -10.89 -20.72
N ALA A 125 11.79 -10.50 -19.67
CA ALA A 125 12.12 -10.95 -18.32
C ALA A 125 11.94 -12.48 -18.25
N ILE A 126 12.96 -13.19 -17.77
CA ILE A 126 12.97 -14.66 -17.68
C ILE A 126 13.15 -15.17 -16.26
N GLY A 127 13.44 -14.29 -15.31
CA GLY A 127 13.68 -14.65 -13.92
C GLY A 127 14.19 -13.48 -13.10
N VAL A 128 14.61 -13.78 -11.87
CA VAL A 128 15.22 -12.82 -10.95
C VAL A 128 16.39 -13.45 -10.20
N GLU A 129 17.30 -12.60 -9.74
CA GLU A 129 18.37 -12.95 -8.82
C GLU A 129 18.05 -12.36 -7.43
N PHE A 130 18.25 -13.16 -6.39
CA PHE A 130 18.00 -12.77 -5.01
C PHE A 130 19.02 -13.37 -4.05
N THR A 131 19.08 -12.81 -2.85
CA THR A 131 19.94 -13.27 -1.76
C THR A 131 19.09 -13.73 -0.58
N ASP A 132 19.45 -14.85 0.05
CA ASP A 132 18.78 -15.34 1.26
C ASP A 132 19.34 -14.71 2.55
N GLU A 133 18.77 -15.06 3.70
CA GLU A 133 19.20 -14.58 5.02
C GLU A 133 20.65 -14.94 5.40
N ASP A 134 21.20 -16.00 4.80
CA ASP A 134 22.59 -16.45 5.00
C ASP A 134 23.57 -15.71 4.07
N GLY A 135 23.07 -14.82 3.20
CA GLY A 135 23.89 -14.11 2.21
C GLY A 135 24.22 -14.92 0.96
N ARG A 136 23.57 -16.07 0.73
CA ARG A 136 23.78 -16.90 -0.46
C ARG A 136 22.97 -16.36 -1.64
N HIS A 137 23.56 -16.40 -2.83
CA HIS A 137 22.93 -15.97 -4.06
C HIS A 137 22.13 -17.09 -4.71
N HIS A 138 20.92 -16.75 -5.15
CA HIS A 138 19.96 -17.66 -5.77
C HIS A 138 19.37 -17.05 -7.04
N GLN A 139 18.84 -17.91 -7.91
CA GLN A 139 18.12 -17.52 -9.12
C GLN A 139 16.77 -18.25 -9.18
N ALA A 140 15.72 -17.53 -9.60
CA ALA A 140 14.42 -18.11 -9.89
C ALA A 140 14.01 -17.74 -11.31
N PHE A 141 13.72 -18.75 -12.14
CA PHE A 141 13.35 -18.58 -13.55
C PHE A 141 11.89 -18.91 -13.79
N LEU A 142 11.32 -18.29 -14.82
CA LEU A 142 10.00 -18.65 -15.32
C LEU A 142 10.00 -20.05 -15.90
N ASN A 143 8.87 -20.73 -15.79
CA ASN A 143 8.66 -22.00 -16.47
C ASN A 143 8.67 -21.83 -18.01
N SER A 144 8.69 -22.97 -18.72
CA SER A 144 8.73 -23.01 -20.19
C SER A 144 7.45 -22.50 -20.89
N ASN A 145 6.37 -22.21 -20.15
CA ASN A 145 5.16 -21.63 -20.70
C ASN A 145 5.43 -20.19 -21.18
N ARG A 146 4.90 -19.88 -22.36
CA ARG A 146 5.07 -18.57 -23.00
C ARG A 146 4.34 -17.45 -22.26
N ASP A 147 3.27 -17.81 -21.55
CA ASP A 147 2.42 -16.88 -20.82
C ASP A 147 2.88 -16.66 -19.38
N SER A 148 4.03 -17.23 -18.98
CA SER A 148 4.61 -16.94 -17.67
C SER A 148 5.34 -15.60 -17.68
N GLU A 149 5.25 -14.91 -16.53
CA GLU A 149 5.64 -13.51 -16.37
C GLU A 149 6.36 -13.28 -15.04
N VAL A 150 7.22 -12.25 -15.02
CA VAL A 150 7.78 -11.69 -13.77
C VAL A 150 6.98 -10.45 -13.42
N ILE A 151 6.29 -10.49 -12.29
CA ILE A 151 5.50 -9.35 -11.77
C ILE A 151 6.30 -8.69 -10.64
N VAL A 152 6.47 -7.36 -10.72
CA VAL A 152 7.19 -6.58 -9.70
C VAL A 152 6.19 -5.84 -8.83
N SER A 153 6.09 -6.27 -7.56
CA SER A 153 5.20 -5.69 -6.56
C SER A 153 5.98 -5.18 -5.34
N ALA A 154 7.13 -4.54 -5.55
CA ALA A 154 8.05 -4.09 -4.48
C ALA A 154 7.69 -2.70 -3.90
N GLY A 155 6.45 -2.25 -4.07
CA GLY A 155 5.97 -0.95 -3.60
C GLY A 155 6.59 0.27 -4.31
N ALA A 156 6.21 1.47 -3.86
CA ALA A 156 6.54 2.73 -4.55
C ALA A 156 8.04 3.10 -4.54
N ILE A 157 8.83 2.58 -3.59
CA ILE A 157 10.29 2.79 -3.50
C ILE A 157 11.05 1.60 -4.11
N GLY A 158 10.71 0.38 -3.70
CA GLY A 158 11.44 -0.82 -4.13
C GLY A 158 11.27 -1.15 -5.61
N THR A 159 10.09 -0.90 -6.19
CA THR A 159 9.83 -1.16 -7.62
C THR A 159 10.72 -0.32 -8.54
N PRO A 160 10.74 1.03 -8.45
CA PRO A 160 11.63 1.81 -9.31
C PRO A 160 13.11 1.52 -9.03
N GLN A 161 13.51 1.24 -7.78
CA GLN A 161 14.87 0.83 -7.46
C GLN A 161 15.26 -0.46 -8.21
N LEU A 162 14.45 -1.51 -8.11
CA LEU A 162 14.71 -2.79 -8.75
C LEU A 162 14.75 -2.67 -10.28
N LEU A 163 13.83 -1.89 -10.86
CA LEU A 163 13.82 -1.61 -12.30
C LEU A 163 15.11 -0.91 -12.76
N LEU A 164 15.56 0.12 -12.02
CA LEU A 164 16.80 0.84 -12.32
C LEU A 164 18.02 -0.08 -12.23
N LEU A 165 18.15 -0.85 -11.14
CA LEU A 165 19.23 -1.83 -10.95
C LEU A 165 19.24 -2.93 -12.03
N SER A 166 18.06 -3.21 -12.60
CA SER A 166 17.88 -4.18 -13.68
C SER A 166 18.04 -3.59 -15.08
N GLY A 167 18.43 -2.31 -15.20
CA GLY A 167 18.68 -1.67 -16.50
C GLY A 167 17.45 -1.10 -17.21
N ILE A 168 16.33 -0.94 -16.51
CA ILE A 168 15.11 -0.29 -17.02
C ILE A 168 14.99 1.11 -16.39
N GLY A 169 15.18 2.16 -17.19
CA GLY A 169 15.08 3.53 -16.68
C GLY A 169 15.67 4.61 -17.58
N PRO A 170 15.88 5.85 -17.06
CA PRO A 170 16.46 6.94 -17.82
C PRO A 170 17.89 6.57 -18.25
N LYS A 171 18.17 6.68 -19.56
CA LYS A 171 19.41 6.17 -20.17
C LYS A 171 20.66 6.82 -19.57
N ASN A 172 20.57 8.11 -19.23
CA ASN A 172 21.69 8.86 -18.67
C ASN A 172 21.95 8.44 -17.22
N ASP A 173 20.90 8.34 -16.39
CA ASP A 173 20.99 7.87 -15.01
C ASP A 173 21.64 6.48 -14.96
N LEU A 174 21.19 5.53 -15.79
CA LEU A 174 21.78 4.18 -15.86
C LEU A 174 23.25 4.20 -16.27
N LYS A 175 23.63 4.99 -17.29
CA LYS A 175 25.01 5.11 -17.75
C LYS A 175 25.94 5.71 -16.69
N ASN A 176 25.47 6.73 -15.96
CA ASN A 176 26.26 7.39 -14.91
C ASN A 176 26.61 6.42 -13.77
N HIS A 177 25.80 5.38 -13.57
CA HIS A 177 26.03 4.31 -12.60
C HIS A 177 26.62 3.03 -13.20
N ASN A 178 27.10 3.06 -14.46
CA ASN A 178 27.64 1.90 -15.17
C ASN A 178 26.67 0.70 -15.27
N ILE A 179 25.36 0.97 -15.32
CA ILE A 179 24.33 -0.06 -15.46
C ILE A 179 24.01 -0.25 -16.95
N PRO A 180 24.09 -1.49 -17.47
CA PRO A 180 23.69 -1.79 -18.85
C PRO A 180 22.21 -1.45 -19.09
N VAL A 181 21.94 -0.73 -20.18
CA VAL A 181 20.57 -0.30 -20.51
C VAL A 181 19.85 -1.43 -21.24
N VAL A 182 18.89 -2.05 -20.57
CA VAL A 182 17.96 -3.03 -21.15
C VAL A 182 16.82 -2.30 -21.87
N LEU A 183 16.22 -1.32 -21.21
CA LEU A 183 15.14 -0.50 -21.78
C LEU A 183 15.24 0.94 -21.28
N HIS A 184 15.28 1.87 -22.22
CA HIS A 184 15.16 3.28 -21.88
C HIS A 184 13.71 3.62 -21.53
N ASN A 185 13.46 3.98 -20.27
CA ASN A 185 12.18 4.51 -19.81
C ASN A 185 12.42 5.74 -18.92
N ARG A 186 12.06 6.93 -19.42
CA ARG A 186 12.30 8.21 -18.72
C ARG A 186 11.47 8.40 -17.43
N TYR A 187 10.44 7.59 -17.22
CA TYR A 187 9.48 7.76 -16.12
C TYR A 187 9.81 6.92 -14.88
N VAL A 188 10.67 5.90 -15.00
CA VAL A 188 11.04 5.06 -13.86
C VAL A 188 11.74 5.90 -12.79
N GLY A 189 11.22 5.83 -11.56
CA GLY A 189 11.73 6.60 -10.42
C GLY A 189 11.35 8.08 -10.43
N LYS A 190 10.42 8.51 -11.29
CA LYS A 190 9.90 9.89 -11.34
C LYS A 190 8.44 9.92 -10.89
N GLY A 191 7.96 11.09 -10.50
CA GLY A 191 6.56 11.29 -10.12
C GLY A 191 6.18 10.69 -8.76
N MET A 192 7.16 10.45 -7.88
CA MET A 192 6.88 10.07 -6.50
C MET A 192 6.12 11.21 -5.82
N ALA A 193 5.00 10.85 -5.20
CA ALA A 193 4.18 11.73 -4.39
C ALA A 193 3.96 11.08 -3.03
N ASP A 194 3.86 11.92 -2.00
CA ASP A 194 3.48 11.54 -0.66
C ASP A 194 2.48 12.58 -0.13
N ASN A 195 1.48 12.12 0.60
CA ASN A 195 0.45 12.99 1.13
C ASN A 195 1.00 13.75 2.35
N PRO A 196 1.00 15.09 2.37
CA PRO A 196 1.45 15.81 3.54
C PRO A 196 0.46 15.61 4.69
N MET A 197 0.96 15.16 5.83
CA MET A 197 0.20 15.03 7.08
C MET A 197 0.62 16.13 8.06
N ASN A 198 -0.35 16.87 8.59
CA ASN A 198 -0.15 17.82 9.68
C ASN A 198 -0.93 17.34 10.91
N SER A 199 -0.30 17.36 12.09
CA SER A 199 -0.90 16.80 13.31
C SER A 199 -0.98 17.81 14.43
N ILE A 200 -2.10 17.76 15.17
CA ILE A 200 -2.34 18.50 16.40
C ILE A 200 -2.50 17.50 17.55
N PHE A 201 -1.79 17.74 18.64
CA PHE A 201 -1.86 16.94 19.86
C PHE A 201 -2.76 17.65 20.87
N ILE A 202 -3.81 16.97 21.32
CA ILE A 202 -4.79 17.51 22.25
C ILE A 202 -4.58 16.87 23.62
N PRO A 203 -4.05 17.60 24.62
CA PRO A 203 -3.89 17.07 25.97
C PRO A 203 -5.25 16.88 26.64
N THR A 204 -5.37 15.82 27.42
CA THR A 204 -6.58 15.41 28.12
C THR A 204 -6.29 15.24 29.61
N ARG A 205 -7.29 15.52 30.46
CA ARG A 205 -7.15 15.43 31.92
C ARG A 205 -7.09 13.98 32.43
N SER A 206 -7.69 13.05 31.68
CA SER A 206 -7.77 11.63 31.97
C SER A 206 -7.34 10.82 30.75
N PRO A 207 -6.76 9.62 30.91
CA PRO A 207 -6.35 8.79 29.79
C PRO A 207 -7.53 8.51 28.86
N PRO A 208 -7.48 8.93 27.59
CA PRO A 208 -8.51 8.53 26.66
C PRO A 208 -8.40 7.03 26.43
N ARG A 209 -9.54 6.35 26.24
CA ARG A 209 -9.52 4.97 25.75
C ARG A 209 -8.78 4.95 24.42
N GLN A 210 -7.85 4.02 24.26
CA GLN A 210 -7.09 3.88 23.01
C GLN A 210 -8.05 3.57 21.86
N SER A 211 -7.88 4.29 20.75
CA SER A 211 -8.62 4.05 19.51
C SER A 211 -7.70 4.31 18.32
N LEU A 212 -7.86 3.48 17.30
CA LEU A 212 -7.27 3.74 15.98
C LEU A 212 -8.19 4.71 15.23
N ILE A 213 -7.83 5.04 14.00
CA ILE A 213 -8.69 5.85 13.12
C ILE A 213 -9.91 5.01 12.74
N GLU A 214 -11.09 5.49 13.09
CA GLU A 214 -12.38 4.85 12.79
C GLU A 214 -13.31 5.85 12.09
N THR A 215 -13.29 7.10 12.54
CA THR A 215 -14.03 8.22 11.95
C THR A 215 -13.10 9.11 11.14
N VAL A 216 -13.57 9.52 9.96
CA VAL A 216 -12.86 10.44 9.07
C VAL A 216 -13.83 11.49 8.54
N GLY A 217 -13.38 12.73 8.49
CA GLY A 217 -14.01 13.83 7.77
C GLY A 217 -13.29 14.12 6.47
N ILE A 218 -14.01 14.27 5.37
CA ILE A 218 -13.46 14.64 4.06
C ILE A 218 -14.09 15.95 3.63
N THR A 219 -13.30 17.02 3.56
CA THR A 219 -13.79 18.34 3.13
C THR A 219 -14.05 18.38 1.62
N GLU A 220 -14.77 19.39 1.13
CA GLU A 220 -15.02 19.58 -0.31
C GLU A 220 -13.71 19.82 -1.10
N GLU A 221 -12.69 20.34 -0.43
CA GLU A 221 -11.35 20.55 -0.96
C GLU A 221 -10.48 19.28 -0.97
N GLY A 222 -11.00 18.15 -0.45
CA GLY A 222 -10.28 16.88 -0.42
C GLY A 222 -9.28 16.76 0.74
N VAL A 223 -9.49 17.53 1.82
CA VAL A 223 -8.71 17.38 3.06
C VAL A 223 -9.32 16.26 3.90
N PHE A 224 -8.48 15.31 4.30
CA PHE A 224 -8.85 14.22 5.19
C PHE A 224 -8.52 14.61 6.62
N ILE A 225 -9.53 14.61 7.49
CA ILE A 225 -9.39 14.89 8.91
C ILE A 225 -9.68 13.60 9.65
N GLU A 226 -8.66 13.08 10.32
CA GLU A 226 -8.74 11.82 11.06
C GLU A 226 -8.16 12.02 12.46
N ALA A 227 -8.52 11.16 13.40
CA ALA A 227 -7.92 11.19 14.72
C ALA A 227 -7.68 9.78 15.24
N SER A 228 -6.73 9.67 16.16
CA SER A 228 -6.54 8.49 16.98
C SER A 228 -6.31 8.93 18.43
N SER A 229 -6.56 8.04 19.38
CA SER A 229 -6.31 8.31 20.80
C SER A 229 -5.43 7.25 21.42
N GLY A 230 -4.58 7.70 22.34
CA GLY A 230 -3.61 6.84 23.00
C GLY A 230 -2.40 6.59 22.10
N PHE A 231 -1.32 7.31 22.36
CA PHE A 231 -0.01 6.95 21.83
C PHE A 231 1.11 7.61 22.64
N GLY A 232 1.62 6.90 23.64
CA GLY A 232 2.83 7.27 24.35
C GLY A 232 3.32 6.08 25.17
N GLN A 233 4.09 5.20 24.53
CA GLN A 233 4.65 3.99 25.18
C GLN A 233 6.14 4.15 25.53
N SER A 234 6.79 5.23 25.10
CA SER A 234 8.17 5.52 25.48
C SER A 234 8.22 6.41 26.71
N SER A 235 9.28 6.25 27.52
CA SER A 235 9.60 7.14 28.63
C SER A 235 9.92 8.58 28.18
N GLU A 236 10.06 8.82 26.88
CA GLU A 236 10.32 10.13 26.26
C GLU A 236 9.08 10.73 25.58
N SER A 237 7.95 10.03 25.58
CA SER A 237 6.70 10.53 25.02
C SER A 237 6.11 11.61 25.92
N VAL A 238 5.31 12.51 25.35
CA VAL A 238 4.57 13.53 26.09
C VAL A 238 3.92 12.89 27.32
N HIS A 239 4.35 13.30 28.52
CA HIS A 239 3.94 12.67 29.79
C HIS A 239 2.47 12.95 30.18
N CYS A 240 1.68 13.58 29.30
CA CYS A 240 0.26 13.79 29.50
C CYS A 240 -0.56 12.92 28.55
N HIS A 241 -1.75 12.53 28.99
CA HIS A 241 -2.68 11.80 28.17
C HIS A 241 -3.11 12.67 26.97
N HIS A 242 -2.98 12.18 25.73
CA HIS A 242 -3.35 12.96 24.56
C HIS A 242 -4.12 12.15 23.51
N GLY A 243 -4.95 12.85 22.75
CA GLY A 243 -5.39 12.43 21.44
C GLY A 243 -4.54 13.10 20.35
N ILE A 244 -4.53 12.51 19.16
CA ILE A 244 -3.88 13.06 17.97
C ILE A 244 -4.95 13.24 16.91
N MET A 245 -5.01 14.41 16.31
CA MET A 245 -5.79 14.67 15.11
C MET A 245 -4.82 15.01 13.98
N SER A 246 -4.96 14.37 12.83
CA SER A 246 -4.21 14.67 11.62
C SER A 246 -5.13 15.23 10.54
N ALA A 247 -4.59 16.16 9.76
CA ALA A 247 -5.17 16.61 8.51
C ALA A 247 -4.20 16.27 7.37
N GLU A 248 -4.68 15.53 6.38
CA GLU A 248 -3.94 15.19 5.16
C GLU A 248 -4.55 15.90 3.95
N VAL A 249 -3.70 16.45 3.06
CA VAL A 249 -4.16 17.04 1.80
C VAL A 249 -4.00 15.99 0.69
N CYS A 250 -5.09 15.69 -0.01
CA CYS A 250 -5.05 14.78 -1.16
C CYS A 250 -5.16 15.54 -2.47
N HIS A 251 -4.22 15.29 -3.39
CA HIS A 251 -4.33 15.77 -4.76
C HIS A 251 -5.12 14.77 -5.61
N ARG A 252 -5.96 15.31 -6.49
CA ARG A 252 -6.99 14.64 -7.33
C ARG A 252 -6.51 13.43 -8.19
N TYR A 253 -5.22 13.13 -8.25
CA TYR A 253 -4.63 12.12 -9.14
C TYR A 253 -3.92 10.96 -8.41
N SER A 254 -4.15 10.80 -7.10
CA SER A 254 -3.53 9.72 -6.31
C SER A 254 -4.49 8.54 -6.11
N LEU A 255 -4.13 7.36 -6.61
CA LEU A 255 -4.68 6.07 -6.15
C LEU A 255 -4.37 5.92 -4.67
N GLN A 256 -5.40 5.94 -3.83
CA GLN A 256 -5.23 5.88 -2.39
C GLN A 256 -5.64 4.50 -1.85
N PHE A 257 -4.68 3.79 -1.27
CA PHE A 257 -4.97 2.93 -0.13
C PHE A 257 -4.62 3.78 1.09
N HIS A 258 -5.61 4.29 1.82
CA HIS A 258 -5.32 4.90 3.11
C HIS A 258 -4.78 3.80 4.02
N ILE A 259 -3.53 3.90 4.41
CA ILE A 259 -2.96 3.09 5.48
C ILE A 259 -2.10 4.02 6.31
N ALA A 260 -2.72 4.74 7.26
CA ALA A 260 -2.01 5.58 8.20
C ALA A 260 -0.81 4.80 8.78
N HIS A 261 0.38 5.38 8.59
CA HIS A 261 1.66 4.84 9.05
C HIS A 261 2.18 3.50 8.50
N THR A 262 1.66 2.91 7.42
CA THR A 262 2.26 1.65 6.93
C THR A 262 3.19 1.81 5.72
N TYR A 263 3.18 2.96 5.04
CA TYR A 263 4.06 3.17 3.90
C TYR A 263 5.54 3.31 4.29
N PHE A 264 5.86 3.98 5.41
CA PHE A 264 7.25 4.21 5.80
C PHE A 264 7.88 3.05 6.59
N PHE A 265 7.10 2.33 7.40
CA PHE A 265 7.64 1.28 8.27
C PHE A 265 7.66 -0.12 7.65
N LEU A 266 6.76 -0.44 6.71
CA LEU A 266 6.84 -1.74 6.02
C LEU A 266 7.94 -1.77 4.94
N GLN A 267 8.30 -0.62 4.37
CA GLN A 267 9.43 -0.51 3.43
C GLN A 267 10.80 -0.66 4.09
N ALA A 268 10.93 -0.31 5.38
CA ALA A 268 12.20 -0.42 6.09
C ALA A 268 12.47 -1.82 6.66
N SER A 269 11.44 -2.61 6.95
CA SER A 269 11.65 -3.90 7.64
C SER A 269 11.69 -5.13 6.73
N PHE A 270 11.08 -5.14 5.54
CA PHE A 270 11.15 -6.34 4.69
C PHE A 270 11.08 -6.00 3.19
N CYS A 271 12.21 -6.08 2.50
CA CYS A 271 12.33 -6.27 1.05
C CYS A 271 11.73 -7.62 0.58
N THR A 272 10.60 -8.06 1.12
CA THR A 272 9.94 -9.30 0.69
C THR A 272 9.16 -9.00 -0.60
N LEU A 273 9.85 -9.15 -1.73
CA LEU A 273 9.17 -9.32 -3.00
C LEU A 273 8.36 -10.62 -2.89
N MET A 274 7.05 -10.54 -2.95
CA MET A 274 6.22 -11.72 -3.16
C MET A 274 6.45 -12.18 -4.60
N LEU A 275 7.45 -13.05 -4.80
CA LEU A 275 7.63 -13.76 -6.06
C LEU A 275 6.46 -14.73 -6.23
N CYS A 276 5.43 -14.33 -6.96
CA CYS A 276 4.56 -15.30 -7.60
C CYS A 276 5.24 -15.79 -8.88
N VAL A 277 6.29 -16.61 -8.74
CA VAL A 277 6.78 -17.39 -9.87
C VAL A 277 5.82 -18.55 -10.02
N GLN A 278 4.92 -18.46 -11.00
CA GLN A 278 4.18 -19.63 -11.43
C GLN A 278 5.20 -20.68 -11.90
N ARG A 279 5.44 -21.66 -11.03
CA ARG A 279 6.23 -22.88 -11.24
C ARG A 279 7.75 -22.65 -11.36
N VAL A 280 8.45 -22.92 -10.26
CA VAL A 280 9.90 -23.18 -10.24
C VAL A 280 10.09 -24.68 -10.50
N GLU A 281 10.76 -25.06 -11.59
CA GLU A 281 11.34 -26.39 -11.74
C GLU A 281 12.70 -26.40 -11.03
N GLU A 282 12.95 -27.43 -10.22
CA GLU A 282 14.20 -27.68 -9.48
C GLU A 282 15.36 -28.07 -10.40
#